data_AF-A0A443HI31-F1
#
_entry.id   AF-A0A443HI31-F1
#
_cell.length_a   1.000
_cell.length_b   1.000
_cell.length_c   1.000
_cell.angle_alpha   90.00
_cell.angle_beta   90.00
_cell.angle_gamma   90.00
#
_symmetry.space_group_name_H-M   'P 1'
#
loop_
_entity.id
_entity.type
_entity.pdbx_description
1 polymer ?
#
loop_
_entity_poly.entity_id
_entity_poly.type
_entity_poly.pdbx_seq_one_letter_code
_entity_poly.pdbx_strand_id
1 'polypeptide(L)'
;MASDKHPDIPFFSIPGNLAELQALLKEAGLFNKSIHDLPGKWLLSGSKVTQMQFLAFHIVFPRIATATRLVDRDLAQYGLHMFWREAQDILGRFDDFQKYLGLLVHQLSIEDISRDHPFFPSSLRILKDMQELCSPSYVSSKKGAVHRDAEHLSKRSVFGSKRRPDEEDTLANTANEEAEIETEATVNSALVVFLRELAWLVDDRNCEFVYDPLAEKASFSKDTSFTAITDGSLRRLNTGETLAILEVKKRKRRQEPNAIPMQEAAELVCWLKSSYRSTPFLDGHPLIISQDAHEIFLSFAFLDQLYLEYLQMPSVANPAWKYAAIQTYGPFKIDSAEDMNMFATLVISITLAAKALPRN
;
A
#
# COMPACT_ATOMS: atom_id res chain seq x y z
N MET A 1 -24.01 -13.60 30.23
CA MET A 1 -22.99 -13.93 29.22
C MET A 1 -22.18 -12.66 29.00
N ALA A 2 -20.98 -12.58 29.60
CA ALA A 2 -20.13 -11.41 29.46
C ALA A 2 -19.69 -11.27 27.99
N SER A 3 -19.75 -10.05 27.45
CA SER A 3 -19.29 -9.79 26.10
C SER A 3 -17.77 -10.00 26.05
N ASP A 4 -17.33 -11.09 25.43
CA ASP A 4 -15.93 -11.36 25.07
C ASP A 4 -15.47 -10.33 24.02
N LYS A 5 -15.31 -9.06 24.43
CA LYS A 5 -14.58 -8.08 23.64
C LYS A 5 -13.10 -8.46 23.69
N HIS A 6 -12.41 -8.38 22.55
CA HIS A 6 -10.97 -8.54 22.50
C HIS A 6 -10.32 -7.55 23.49
N PRO A 7 -9.32 -7.97 24.28
CA PRO A 7 -8.62 -7.04 25.15
C PRO A 7 -7.88 -6.03 24.28
N ASP A 8 -8.31 -4.76 24.31
CA ASP A 8 -7.53 -3.66 23.77
C ASP A 8 -6.32 -3.44 24.67
N ILE A 9 -5.15 -3.29 24.05
CA ILE A 9 -3.89 -3.02 24.72
C ILE A 9 -3.82 -1.50 24.94
N PRO A 10 -3.74 -1.03 26.19
CA PRO A 10 -3.64 0.39 26.48
C PRO A 10 -2.45 1.01 25.77
N PHE A 11 -2.66 2.18 25.15
CA PHE A 11 -1.62 2.94 24.43
C PHE A 11 -0.94 2.17 23.30
N PHE A 12 -1.64 1.20 22.70
CA PHE A 12 -1.12 0.46 21.56
C PHE A 12 -0.66 1.40 20.43
N SER A 13 0.54 1.11 19.94
CA SER A 13 1.09 1.67 18.72
C SER A 13 1.83 0.57 17.97
N ILE A 14 2.01 0.75 16.67
CA ILE A 14 2.81 -0.18 15.88
C ILE A 14 4.27 -0.15 16.38
N PRO A 15 4.85 -1.29 16.80
CA PRO A 15 6.20 -1.34 17.31
C PRO A 15 7.20 -1.05 16.19
N GLY A 16 8.10 -0.11 16.41
CA GLY A 16 9.14 0.26 15.45
C GLY A 16 10.42 -0.55 15.56
N ASN A 17 10.59 -1.31 16.65
CA ASN A 17 11.77 -2.13 16.90
C ASN A 17 11.45 -3.30 17.84
N LEU A 18 12.43 -4.20 17.98
CA LEU A 18 12.29 -5.41 18.80
C LEU A 18 12.00 -5.11 20.28
N ALA A 19 12.57 -4.05 20.86
CA ALA A 19 12.35 -3.74 22.27
C ALA A 19 10.89 -3.32 22.53
N GLU A 20 10.32 -2.50 21.64
CA GLU A 20 8.91 -2.11 21.68
C GLU A 20 7.99 -3.31 21.47
N LEU A 21 8.27 -4.18 20.50
CA LEU A 21 7.51 -5.42 20.28
C LEU A 21 7.54 -6.30 21.54
N GLN A 22 8.71 -6.49 22.15
CA GLN A 22 8.85 -7.28 23.38
C GLN A 22 8.06 -6.69 24.55
N ALA A 23 8.02 -5.37 24.69
CA ALA A 23 7.22 -4.70 25.72
C ALA A 23 5.72 -4.93 25.50
N LEU A 24 5.22 -4.74 24.27
CA LEU A 24 3.82 -4.96 23.92
C LEU A 24 3.42 -6.44 24.07
N LEU A 25 4.28 -7.38 23.67
CA LEU A 25 4.03 -8.82 23.87
C LEU A 25 3.92 -9.19 25.35
N LYS A 26 4.69 -8.56 26.24
CA LYS A 26 4.57 -8.77 27.70
C LYS A 26 3.26 -8.20 28.22
N GLU A 27 2.92 -6.98 27.84
CA GLU A 27 1.67 -6.32 28.24
C GLU A 27 0.44 -7.11 27.77
N ALA A 28 0.48 -7.65 26.56
CA ALA A 28 -0.56 -8.49 25.99
C ALA A 28 -0.62 -9.92 26.58
N GLY A 29 0.34 -10.32 27.41
CA GLY A 29 0.46 -11.70 27.89
C GLY A 29 0.71 -12.72 26.76
N LEU A 30 1.39 -12.29 25.69
CA LEU A 30 1.75 -13.07 24.50
C LEU A 30 3.24 -13.42 24.42
N PHE A 31 4.10 -12.88 25.29
CA PHE A 31 5.57 -13.01 25.21
C PHE A 31 6.12 -14.43 25.04
N ASN A 32 5.40 -15.46 25.54
CA ASN A 32 5.78 -16.86 25.42
C ASN A 32 4.70 -17.72 24.72
N LYS A 33 3.75 -17.11 23.99
CA LYS A 33 2.63 -17.81 23.34
C LYS A 33 2.81 -17.80 21.84
N SER A 34 2.84 -18.96 21.20
CA SER A 34 2.91 -19.05 19.75
C SER A 34 1.61 -18.60 19.09
N ILE A 35 1.69 -18.05 17.86
CA ILE A 35 0.50 -17.81 17.02
C ILE A 35 -0.31 -19.09 16.81
N HIS A 36 0.37 -20.25 16.82
CA HIS A 36 -0.24 -21.57 16.74
C HIS A 36 -1.08 -21.92 17.97
N ASP A 37 -0.82 -21.31 19.14
CA ASP A 37 -1.54 -21.63 20.38
C ASP A 37 -2.68 -20.64 20.68
N LEU A 38 -2.89 -19.66 19.79
CA LEU A 38 -3.92 -18.66 19.99
C LEU A 38 -5.31 -19.25 19.74
N PRO A 39 -6.33 -18.83 20.51
CA PRO A 39 -7.71 -19.17 20.22
C PRO A 39 -8.08 -18.71 18.80
N GLY A 40 -8.65 -19.59 17.98
CA GLY A 40 -9.05 -19.23 16.60
C GLY A 40 -9.94 -17.98 16.52
N LYS A 41 -10.78 -17.74 17.54
CA LYS A 41 -11.59 -16.51 17.66
C LYS A 41 -10.79 -15.21 17.72
N TRP A 42 -9.48 -15.26 17.98
CA TRP A 42 -8.59 -14.09 18.00
C TRP A 42 -7.99 -13.76 16.63
N LEU A 43 -8.04 -14.68 15.67
CA LEU A 43 -7.58 -14.46 14.30
C LEU A 43 -8.78 -14.09 13.42
N LEU A 44 -9.00 -12.78 13.25
CA LEU A 44 -10.00 -12.24 12.34
C LEU A 44 -9.42 -12.11 10.92
N SER A 45 -10.24 -11.67 9.96
CA SER A 45 -9.77 -11.41 8.59
C SER A 45 -8.67 -10.35 8.54
N GLY A 46 -7.85 -10.36 7.49
CA GLY A 46 -6.77 -9.37 7.29
C GLY A 46 -7.24 -7.91 7.30
N SER A 47 -8.47 -7.64 6.88
CA SER A 47 -9.10 -6.31 6.95
C SER A 47 -9.67 -5.92 8.33
N LYS A 48 -9.60 -6.83 9.32
CA LYS A 48 -10.17 -6.65 10.67
C LYS A 48 -9.19 -7.08 11.76
N VAL A 49 -7.89 -6.91 11.49
CA VAL A 49 -6.81 -7.33 12.38
C VAL A 49 -6.97 -6.65 13.74
N THR A 50 -6.96 -7.46 14.80
CA THR A 50 -6.95 -6.95 16.17
C THR A 50 -5.51 -6.68 16.62
N GLN A 51 -5.33 -5.88 17.68
CA GLN A 51 -4.00 -5.63 18.24
C GLN A 51 -3.31 -6.94 18.70
N MET A 52 -4.08 -7.86 19.27
CA MET A 52 -3.61 -9.19 19.68
C MET A 52 -3.15 -10.02 18.48
N GLN A 53 -3.92 -10.03 17.40
CA GLN A 53 -3.57 -10.72 16.16
C GLN A 53 -2.31 -10.11 15.54
N PHE A 54 -2.22 -8.78 15.50
CA PHE A 54 -1.05 -8.09 14.99
C PHE A 54 0.22 -8.42 15.79
N LEU A 55 0.16 -8.38 17.13
CA LEU A 55 1.30 -8.74 17.95
C LEU A 55 1.72 -10.20 17.76
N ALA A 56 0.76 -11.09 17.56
CA ALA A 56 1.03 -12.49 17.23
C ALA A 56 1.71 -12.69 15.89
N PHE A 57 1.75 -11.68 15.01
CA PHE A 57 2.56 -11.77 13.81
C PHE A 57 4.04 -11.58 14.07
N HIS A 58 4.45 -11.06 15.23
CA HIS A 58 5.85 -10.73 15.51
C HIS A 58 6.45 -9.84 14.39
N ILE A 59 5.76 -8.76 14.05
CA ILE A 59 6.22 -7.80 13.03
C ILE A 59 6.50 -6.46 13.69
N VAL A 60 7.58 -5.81 13.23
CA VAL A 60 7.89 -4.41 13.54
C VAL A 60 7.89 -3.57 12.27
N PHE A 61 7.49 -2.30 12.40
CA PHE A 61 7.55 -1.31 11.33
C PHE A 61 8.46 -0.17 11.76
N PRO A 62 9.76 -0.21 11.42
CA PRO A 62 10.64 0.93 11.59
C PRO A 62 10.03 2.19 10.97
N ARG A 63 10.48 3.36 11.44
CA ARG A 63 10.01 4.64 10.91
C ARG A 63 10.09 4.65 9.38
N ILE A 64 9.02 5.10 8.73
CA ILE A 64 8.97 5.29 7.28
C ILE A 64 10.16 6.13 6.84
N ALA A 65 10.97 5.56 5.96
CA ALA A 65 12.11 6.22 5.34
C ALA A 65 11.65 7.02 4.12
N THR A 66 12.41 8.05 3.74
CA THR A 66 12.07 8.86 2.57
C THR A 66 12.32 8.10 1.27
N ALA A 67 11.58 8.46 0.22
CA ALA A 67 11.83 7.96 -1.14
C ALA A 67 13.30 8.14 -1.57
N THR A 68 13.86 9.33 -1.32
CA THR A 68 15.27 9.65 -1.62
C THR A 68 16.24 8.74 -0.89
N ARG A 69 15.96 8.36 0.38
CA ARG A 69 16.83 7.44 1.12
C ARG A 69 16.89 6.06 0.45
N LEU A 70 15.77 5.56 -0.07
CA LEU A 70 15.76 4.30 -0.83
C LEU A 70 16.76 4.39 -1.98
N VAL A 71 16.62 5.44 -2.80
CA VAL A 71 17.41 5.63 -4.02
C VAL A 71 18.90 5.85 -3.70
N ASP A 72 19.21 6.71 -2.74
CA ASP A 72 20.59 7.15 -2.48
C ASP A 72 21.42 6.13 -1.69
N ARG A 73 20.77 5.29 -0.88
CA ARG A 73 21.47 4.45 0.12
C ARG A 73 21.06 2.99 0.09
N ASP A 74 19.76 2.72 -0.02
CA ASP A 74 19.23 1.41 0.34
C ASP A 74 18.91 0.53 -0.90
N LEU A 75 19.04 1.04 -2.15
CA LEU A 75 18.85 0.25 -3.38
C LEU A 75 19.70 -1.03 -3.43
N ALA A 76 20.92 -0.97 -2.88
CA ALA A 76 21.83 -2.11 -2.87
C ALA A 76 21.36 -3.24 -1.95
N GLN A 77 20.53 -2.93 -0.96
CA GLN A 77 19.96 -3.90 -0.02
C GLN A 77 18.91 -4.81 -0.67
N TYR A 78 18.36 -4.40 -1.83
CA TYR A 78 17.29 -5.09 -2.53
C TYR A 78 17.69 -5.53 -3.95
N GLY A 79 18.98 -5.53 -4.26
CA GLY A 79 19.51 -5.85 -5.60
C GLY A 79 19.14 -4.85 -6.70
N LEU A 80 18.34 -3.81 -6.40
CA LEU A 80 17.79 -2.88 -7.41
C LEU A 80 18.85 -1.97 -8.02
N HIS A 81 19.94 -1.68 -7.30
CA HIS A 81 21.06 -0.89 -7.81
C HIS A 81 21.67 -1.46 -9.11
N MET A 82 21.58 -2.78 -9.34
CA MET A 82 22.07 -3.44 -10.55
C MET A 82 21.26 -3.07 -11.80
N PHE A 83 19.99 -2.73 -11.62
CA PHE A 83 19.05 -2.44 -12.72
C PHE A 83 18.74 -0.96 -12.86
N TRP A 84 19.17 -0.13 -11.90
CA TRP A 84 18.81 1.29 -11.83
C TRP A 84 19.17 2.08 -13.09
N ARG A 85 20.42 1.95 -13.57
CA ARG A 85 20.89 2.67 -14.76
C ARG A 85 20.13 2.24 -16.02
N GLU A 86 19.92 0.93 -16.20
CA GLU A 86 19.15 0.41 -17.34
C GLU A 86 17.70 0.92 -17.30
N ALA A 87 17.08 0.97 -16.12
CA ALA A 87 15.75 1.52 -15.93
C ALA A 87 15.67 3.01 -16.32
N GLN A 88 16.67 3.82 -15.92
CA GLN A 88 16.76 5.22 -16.33
C GLN A 88 16.92 5.36 -17.85
N ASP A 89 17.75 4.51 -18.48
CA ASP A 89 17.96 4.53 -19.93
C ASP A 89 16.70 4.11 -20.71
N ILE A 90 15.88 3.21 -20.17
CA ILE A 90 14.58 2.83 -20.75
C ILE A 90 13.61 4.02 -20.68
N LEU A 91 13.46 4.65 -19.51
CA LEU A 91 12.56 5.82 -19.34
C LEU A 91 13.02 7.05 -20.12
N GLY A 92 14.33 7.29 -20.17
CA GLY A 92 14.90 8.42 -20.90
C GLY A 92 14.67 8.35 -22.40
N ARG A 93 14.51 7.14 -22.96
CA ARG A 93 14.17 6.93 -24.37
C ARG A 93 12.67 6.95 -24.66
N PHE A 94 11.83 6.95 -23.63
CA PHE A 94 10.39 6.90 -23.78
C PHE A 94 9.79 8.33 -23.73
N ASP A 95 9.60 8.91 -24.92
CA ASP A 95 9.13 10.28 -25.11
C ASP A 95 7.82 10.60 -24.37
N ASP A 96 6.85 9.68 -24.40
CA ASP A 96 5.56 9.89 -23.70
C ASP A 96 5.71 9.95 -22.18
N PHE A 97 6.73 9.33 -21.59
CA PHE A 97 7.03 9.50 -20.17
C PHE A 97 7.59 10.89 -19.87
N GLN A 98 8.44 11.44 -20.75
CA GLN A 98 8.93 12.81 -20.60
C GLN A 98 7.78 13.83 -20.71
N LYS A 99 6.84 13.60 -21.64
CA LYS A 99 5.60 14.40 -21.73
C LYS A 99 4.74 14.31 -20.48
N TYR A 100 4.57 13.09 -19.95
CA TYR A 100 3.86 12.86 -18.69
C TYR A 100 4.49 13.64 -17.53
N LEU A 101 5.82 13.60 -17.37
CA LEU A 101 6.52 14.39 -16.36
C LEU A 101 6.34 15.90 -16.60
N GLY A 102 6.32 16.34 -17.87
CA GLY A 102 6.00 17.71 -18.24
C GLY A 102 4.63 18.16 -17.73
N LEU A 103 3.60 17.32 -17.83
CA LEU A 103 2.28 17.62 -17.26
C LEU A 103 2.33 17.84 -15.75
N LEU A 104 3.11 17.03 -15.02
CA LEU A 104 3.27 17.18 -13.58
C LEU A 104 4.02 18.47 -13.22
N VAL A 105 5.13 18.76 -13.90
CA VAL A 105 5.93 19.99 -13.69
C VAL A 105 5.09 21.24 -13.92
N HIS A 106 4.26 21.24 -14.96
CA HIS A 106 3.41 22.37 -15.32
C HIS A 106 2.02 22.34 -14.67
N GLN A 107 1.74 21.31 -13.84
CA GLN A 107 0.45 21.10 -13.18
C GLN A 107 -0.74 21.15 -14.16
N LEU A 108 -0.56 20.57 -15.34
CA LEU A 108 -1.58 20.52 -16.38
C LEU A 108 -2.49 19.30 -16.18
N SER A 109 -3.79 19.54 -16.31
CA SER A 109 -4.81 18.49 -16.43
C SER A 109 -4.77 17.90 -17.83
N ILE A 110 -4.90 16.57 -17.93
CA ILE A 110 -4.99 15.87 -19.21
C ILE A 110 -6.30 16.19 -19.95
N GLU A 111 -7.35 16.59 -19.22
CA GLU A 111 -8.64 17.01 -19.79
C GLU A 111 -8.57 18.40 -20.44
N ASP A 112 -7.68 19.27 -19.96
CA ASP A 112 -7.58 20.67 -20.38
C ASP A 112 -6.67 20.89 -21.60
N ILE A 113 -5.99 19.85 -22.08
CA ILE A 113 -5.04 19.94 -23.20
C ILE A 113 -5.50 19.16 -24.42
N SER A 114 -5.21 19.70 -25.61
CA SER A 114 -5.50 19.02 -26.87
C SER A 114 -4.47 17.91 -27.17
N ARG A 115 -4.81 17.01 -28.10
CA ARG A 115 -3.90 15.94 -28.57
C ARG A 115 -2.62 16.47 -29.23
N ASP A 116 -2.67 17.69 -29.77
CA ASP A 116 -1.54 18.34 -30.42
C ASP A 116 -0.66 19.11 -29.42
N HIS A 117 -1.01 19.11 -28.13
CA HIS A 117 -0.24 19.79 -27.10
C HIS A 117 1.14 19.12 -26.92
N PRO A 118 2.25 19.88 -26.77
CA PRO A 118 3.60 19.33 -26.67
C PRO A 118 3.79 18.27 -25.57
N PHE A 119 3.04 18.40 -24.48
CA PHE A 119 3.07 17.46 -23.35
C PHE A 119 1.97 16.40 -23.37
N PHE A 120 1.22 16.22 -24.46
CA PHE A 120 0.19 15.18 -24.54
C PHE A 120 0.83 13.78 -24.65
N PRO A 121 0.77 12.93 -23.60
CA PRO A 121 1.45 11.64 -23.59
C PRO A 121 0.50 10.58 -24.17
N SER A 122 0.57 10.34 -25.47
CA SER A 122 -0.48 9.60 -26.19
C SER A 122 -0.73 8.20 -25.64
N SER A 123 0.33 7.46 -25.32
CA SER A 123 0.27 6.12 -24.74
C SER A 123 -0.01 6.13 -23.22
N LEU A 124 0.44 7.14 -22.49
CA LEU A 124 0.24 7.26 -21.04
C LEU A 124 -0.96 8.14 -20.64
N ARG A 125 -1.82 8.51 -21.60
CA ARG A 125 -2.98 9.37 -21.35
C ARG A 125 -3.89 8.78 -20.27
N ILE A 126 -4.20 7.48 -20.39
CA ILE A 126 -5.09 6.77 -19.44
C ILE A 126 -4.45 6.72 -18.04
N LEU A 127 -3.13 6.49 -17.98
CA LEU A 127 -2.37 6.53 -16.73
C LEU A 127 -2.52 7.90 -16.04
N LYS A 128 -2.31 8.99 -16.78
CA LYS A 128 -2.44 10.36 -16.23
C LYS A 128 -3.86 10.66 -15.75
N ASP A 129 -4.85 10.30 -16.57
CA ASP A 129 -6.28 10.45 -16.26
C ASP A 129 -6.64 9.75 -14.92
N MET A 130 -6.24 8.49 -14.76
CA MET A 130 -6.51 7.75 -13.52
C MET A 130 -5.81 8.34 -12.29
N GLN A 131 -4.60 8.87 -12.44
CA GLN A 131 -3.89 9.55 -11.34
C GLN A 131 -4.55 10.88 -10.94
N GLU A 132 -5.12 11.62 -11.90
CA GLU A 132 -5.85 12.86 -11.60
C GLU A 132 -7.08 12.59 -10.72
N LEU A 133 -7.77 11.47 -10.94
CA LEU A 133 -8.89 11.03 -10.08
C LEU A 133 -8.47 10.80 -8.62
N CYS A 134 -7.18 10.52 -8.38
CA CYS A 134 -6.62 10.35 -7.05
C CYS A 134 -6.03 11.65 -6.47
N SER A 135 -5.93 12.72 -7.27
CA SER A 135 -5.23 13.95 -6.89
C SER A 135 -6.10 14.84 -6.00
N PRO A 136 -5.52 15.54 -5.00
CA PRO A 136 -6.26 16.42 -4.09
C PRO A 136 -7.11 17.47 -4.79
N SER A 137 -6.57 18.06 -5.87
CA SER A 137 -7.21 19.11 -6.67
C SER A 137 -8.53 18.65 -7.29
N TYR A 138 -8.58 17.42 -7.80
CA TYR A 138 -9.79 16.82 -8.37
C TYR A 138 -10.85 16.56 -7.30
N VAL A 139 -10.45 16.02 -6.15
CA VAL A 139 -11.40 15.74 -5.05
C VAL A 139 -12.01 17.06 -4.52
N SER A 140 -11.21 18.13 -4.43
CA SER A 140 -11.68 19.46 -4.05
C SER A 140 -12.65 20.08 -5.07
N SER A 141 -12.38 19.96 -6.37
CA SER A 141 -13.24 20.53 -7.42
C SER A 141 -14.61 19.86 -7.45
N LYS A 142 -14.67 18.53 -7.28
CA LYS A 142 -15.92 17.75 -7.23
C LYS A 142 -16.79 18.13 -6.03
N LYS A 143 -16.21 18.28 -4.83
CA LYS A 143 -16.95 18.77 -3.63
C LYS A 143 -17.49 20.19 -3.83
N GLY A 144 -16.72 21.08 -4.48
CA GLY A 144 -17.15 22.44 -4.79
C GLY A 144 -18.30 22.52 -5.80
N ALA A 145 -18.43 21.53 -6.71
CA ALA A 145 -19.56 21.41 -7.62
C ALA A 145 -20.82 20.92 -6.89
N VAL A 146 -20.70 19.87 -6.05
CA VAL A 146 -21.82 19.32 -5.27
C VAL A 146 -22.41 20.36 -4.30
N HIS A 147 -21.57 21.17 -3.65
CA HIS A 147 -22.06 22.27 -2.79
C HIS A 147 -22.82 23.34 -3.57
N ARG A 148 -22.39 23.68 -4.79
CA ARG A 148 -23.11 24.65 -5.65
C ARG A 148 -24.46 24.12 -6.12
N ASP A 149 -24.53 22.83 -6.45
CA ASP A 149 -25.80 22.20 -6.84
C ASP A 149 -26.79 22.10 -5.66
N ALA A 150 -26.30 21.84 -4.45
CA ALA A 150 -27.11 21.86 -3.23
C ALA A 150 -27.65 23.29 -2.91
N GLU A 151 -26.85 24.34 -3.11
CA GLU A 151 -27.31 25.73 -2.97
C GLU A 151 -28.29 26.15 -4.07
N HIS A 152 -28.16 25.62 -5.28
CA HIS A 152 -29.13 25.86 -6.36
C HIS A 152 -30.46 25.14 -6.13
N LEU A 153 -30.44 23.97 -5.48
CA LEU A 153 -31.65 23.24 -5.10
C LEU A 153 -32.35 23.84 -3.87
N SER A 154 -31.61 24.42 -2.91
CA SER A 154 -32.23 25.08 -1.74
C SER A 154 -32.90 26.42 -2.08
N LYS A 155 -32.44 27.11 -3.15
CA LYS A 155 -33.07 28.35 -3.63
C LYS A 155 -34.35 28.14 -4.44
N ARG A 156 -34.73 26.89 -4.74
CA ARG A 156 -35.98 26.57 -5.46
C ARG A 156 -37.16 26.17 -4.58
N SER A 157 -37.00 26.06 -3.25
CA SER A 157 -38.13 25.84 -2.33
C SER A 157 -38.71 27.15 -1.82
N VAL A 158 -39.28 27.96 -2.72
CA VAL A 158 -40.19 29.04 -2.32
C VAL A 158 -41.54 28.41 -2.07
N PHE A 159 -41.80 27.88 -0.87
CA PHE A 159 -43.12 27.84 -0.24
C PHE A 159 -42.99 27.47 1.25
N GLY A 160 -43.07 28.51 2.08
CA GLY A 160 -43.63 28.56 3.44
C GLY A 160 -43.28 27.47 4.47
N SER A 161 -42.45 27.84 5.45
CA SER A 161 -42.85 27.68 6.87
C SER A 161 -41.97 28.53 7.79
N LYS A 162 -42.52 28.85 8.96
CA LYS A 162 -42.11 29.87 9.93
C LYS A 162 -40.69 29.66 10.50
N ARG A 163 -39.95 30.77 10.60
CA ARG A 163 -38.70 30.92 11.37
C ARG A 163 -38.93 30.65 12.85
N ARG A 164 -38.05 29.85 13.46
CA ARG A 164 -37.62 30.00 14.86
C ARG A 164 -36.18 30.53 14.84
N PRO A 165 -35.83 31.58 15.60
CA PRO A 165 -34.45 31.95 15.83
C PRO A 165 -33.92 31.07 16.97
N ASP A 166 -32.77 30.43 16.77
CA ASP A 166 -31.81 29.95 17.78
C ASP A 166 -30.96 28.86 17.11
N GLU A 167 -29.85 29.27 16.45
CA GLU A 167 -28.68 28.43 16.12
C GLU A 167 -27.62 29.29 15.40
N GLU A 168 -27.24 30.41 16.02
CA GLU A 168 -25.91 31.00 15.81
C GLU A 168 -24.94 30.27 16.75
N ASP A 169 -24.38 29.12 16.35
CA ASP A 169 -23.01 28.70 16.75
C ASP A 169 -22.58 27.32 16.18
N THR A 170 -22.40 27.17 14.86
CA THR A 170 -21.68 25.97 14.33
C THR A 170 -20.79 26.25 13.11
N LEU A 171 -20.57 27.52 12.73
CA LEU A 171 -19.78 27.89 11.55
C LEU A 171 -18.26 27.91 11.76
N ALA A 172 -17.74 27.30 12.83
CA ALA A 172 -16.32 27.42 13.20
C ALA A 172 -15.55 26.09 13.39
N ASN A 173 -16.07 24.94 12.93
CA ASN A 173 -15.38 23.64 13.11
C ASN A 173 -15.04 22.87 11.82
N THR A 174 -15.16 23.46 10.63
CA THR A 174 -14.68 22.84 9.38
C THR A 174 -13.18 23.08 9.17
N ALA A 175 -12.36 22.68 10.15
CA ALA A 175 -10.92 22.65 10.00
C ALA A 175 -10.46 21.29 9.41
N ASN A 176 -10.20 21.28 8.11
CA ASN A 176 -9.31 20.31 7.43
C ASN A 176 -9.69 18.81 7.46
N GLU A 177 -10.92 18.45 7.10
CA GLU A 177 -11.14 17.12 6.52
C GLU A 177 -10.54 17.09 5.10
N GLU A 178 -9.27 16.69 5.01
CA GLU A 178 -8.66 16.36 3.72
C GLU A 178 -9.55 15.38 2.97
N ALA A 179 -9.86 15.72 1.73
CA ALA A 179 -10.91 15.06 0.98
C ALA A 179 -10.50 13.62 0.62
N GLU A 180 -11.30 12.65 1.09
CA GLU A 180 -11.18 11.23 0.78
C GLU A 180 -11.55 10.95 -0.68
N ILE A 181 -10.85 10.01 -1.32
CA ILE A 181 -11.18 9.55 -2.67
C ILE A 181 -12.50 8.76 -2.61
N GLU A 182 -13.34 8.90 -3.63
CA GLU A 182 -14.70 8.33 -3.62
C GLU A 182 -14.71 6.81 -3.43
N THR A 183 -13.82 6.10 -4.13
CA THR A 183 -13.73 4.64 -4.07
C THR A 183 -12.28 4.16 -4.05
N GLU A 184 -12.03 3.06 -3.34
CA GLU A 184 -10.74 2.37 -3.34
C GLU A 184 -10.40 1.76 -4.71
N ALA A 185 -11.42 1.36 -5.47
CA ALA A 185 -11.27 0.89 -6.85
C ALA A 185 -10.62 1.92 -7.79
N THR A 186 -10.85 3.22 -7.56
CA THR A 186 -10.16 4.30 -8.29
C THR A 186 -8.66 4.28 -8.02
N VAL A 187 -8.26 4.12 -6.76
CA VAL A 187 -6.85 4.06 -6.34
C VAL A 187 -6.17 2.80 -6.88
N ASN A 188 -6.86 1.65 -6.78
CA ASN A 188 -6.39 0.38 -7.37
C ASN A 188 -6.15 0.53 -8.88
N SER A 189 -7.13 1.08 -9.61
CA SER A 189 -7.03 1.31 -11.05
C SER A 189 -5.86 2.21 -11.41
N ALA A 190 -5.68 3.32 -10.68
CA ALA A 190 -4.56 4.24 -10.90
C ALA A 190 -3.20 3.56 -10.67
N LEU A 191 -3.04 2.82 -9.57
CA LEU A 191 -1.80 2.11 -9.25
C LEU A 191 -1.50 1.03 -10.28
N VAL A 192 -2.45 0.13 -10.55
CA VAL A 192 -2.22 -1.03 -11.43
C VAL A 192 -2.00 -0.60 -12.88
N VAL A 193 -2.73 0.39 -13.39
CA VAL A 193 -2.45 0.96 -14.73
C VAL A 193 -1.04 1.53 -14.77
N PHE A 194 -0.64 2.33 -13.78
CA PHE A 194 0.71 2.90 -13.72
C PHE A 194 1.80 1.81 -13.76
N LEU A 195 1.67 0.81 -12.90
CA LEU A 195 2.64 -0.30 -12.80
C LEU A 195 2.72 -1.10 -14.10
N ARG A 196 1.57 -1.40 -14.73
CA ARG A 196 1.51 -2.18 -15.96
C ARG A 196 2.13 -1.44 -17.14
N GLU A 197 1.74 -0.19 -17.39
CA GLU A 197 2.23 0.60 -18.53
C GLU A 197 3.76 0.74 -18.50
N LEU A 198 4.34 0.94 -17.32
CA LEU A 198 5.80 1.02 -17.20
C LEU A 198 6.49 -0.34 -17.28
N ALA A 199 5.91 -1.39 -16.71
CA ALA A 199 6.45 -2.74 -16.85
C ALA A 199 6.45 -3.21 -18.32
N TRP A 200 5.52 -2.72 -19.15
CA TRP A 200 5.49 -2.99 -20.59
C TRP A 200 6.71 -2.46 -21.35
N LEU A 201 7.45 -1.50 -20.80
CA LEU A 201 8.67 -0.97 -21.40
C LEU A 201 9.86 -1.93 -21.29
N VAL A 202 9.74 -3.00 -20.49
CA VAL A 202 10.74 -4.06 -20.39
C VAL A 202 10.44 -5.18 -21.37
N ASP A 203 11.30 -5.31 -22.38
CA ASP A 203 11.24 -6.39 -23.36
C ASP A 203 11.45 -7.77 -22.72
N ASP A 204 10.82 -8.81 -23.29
CA ASP A 204 10.94 -10.21 -22.84
C ASP A 204 10.69 -10.43 -21.33
N ARG A 205 9.85 -9.58 -20.72
CA ARG A 205 9.47 -9.74 -19.32
C ARG A 205 8.77 -11.08 -19.09
N ASN A 206 9.02 -11.67 -17.93
CA ASN A 206 8.43 -12.94 -17.49
C ASN A 206 7.44 -12.74 -16.34
N CYS A 207 7.03 -11.50 -16.07
CA CYS A 207 6.15 -11.11 -14.98
C CYS A 207 5.13 -10.06 -15.43
N GLU A 208 4.06 -9.92 -14.65
CA GLU A 208 3.01 -8.94 -14.88
C GLU A 208 2.41 -8.45 -13.55
N PHE A 209 2.04 -7.17 -13.52
CA PHE A 209 1.16 -6.63 -12.49
C PHE A 209 -0.29 -6.88 -12.88
N VAL A 210 -1.09 -7.37 -11.94
CA VAL A 210 -2.48 -7.78 -12.18
C VAL A 210 -3.42 -7.26 -11.10
N TYR A 211 -4.66 -7.05 -11.51
CA TYR A 211 -5.80 -6.78 -10.61
C TYR A 211 -6.23 -8.03 -9.82
N ASP A 212 -5.76 -9.22 -10.21
CA ASP A 212 -6.13 -10.46 -9.56
C ASP A 212 -5.61 -10.42 -8.11
N PRO A 213 -6.51 -10.45 -7.11
CA PRO A 213 -6.13 -10.39 -5.72
C PRO A 213 -5.43 -11.69 -5.30
N LEU A 214 -4.44 -11.58 -4.42
CA LEU A 214 -3.92 -12.75 -3.72
C LEU A 214 -4.84 -13.03 -2.52
N ALA A 215 -5.73 -14.02 -2.67
CA ALA A 215 -6.64 -14.46 -1.62
C ALA A 215 -6.10 -15.73 -0.95
N GLU A 216 -5.50 -15.58 0.23
CA GLU A 216 -4.79 -16.68 0.92
C GLU A 216 -5.41 -17.01 2.27
N LYS A 217 -5.14 -18.22 2.75
CA LYS A 217 -5.58 -18.66 4.09
C LYS A 217 -4.40 -19.21 4.88
N ALA A 218 -3.91 -18.41 5.82
CA ALA A 218 -2.93 -18.84 6.81
C ALA A 218 -3.60 -19.77 7.83
N SER A 219 -3.19 -21.04 7.83
CA SER A 219 -3.65 -22.05 8.79
C SER A 219 -2.51 -22.47 9.71
N PHE A 220 -2.73 -22.34 11.02
CA PHE A 220 -1.77 -22.66 12.07
C PHE A 220 -2.14 -23.99 12.75
N SER A 221 -2.65 -23.99 13.98
CA SER A 221 -3.15 -25.18 14.66
C SER A 221 -4.64 -25.45 14.39
N LYS A 222 -5.20 -26.50 15.02
CA LYS A 222 -6.60 -26.92 14.81
C LYS A 222 -7.55 -25.78 15.18
N ASP A 223 -8.26 -25.29 14.16
CA ASP A 223 -9.24 -24.19 14.20
C ASP A 223 -8.65 -22.77 14.32
N THR A 224 -7.33 -22.62 14.13
CA THR A 224 -6.63 -21.31 14.16
C THR A 224 -6.17 -20.93 12.76
N SER A 225 -6.93 -20.04 12.11
CA SER A 225 -6.62 -19.55 10.77
C SER A 225 -7.20 -18.17 10.52
N PHE A 226 -6.61 -17.42 9.59
CA PHE A 226 -7.25 -16.25 9.02
C PHE A 226 -7.02 -16.18 7.51
N THR A 227 -7.84 -15.37 6.85
CA THR A 227 -7.75 -15.07 5.43
C THR A 227 -7.42 -13.60 5.24
N ALA A 228 -6.51 -13.32 4.32
CA ALA A 228 -6.21 -11.99 3.83
C ALA A 228 -6.35 -11.99 2.30
N ILE A 229 -6.79 -10.87 1.76
CA ILE A 229 -7.05 -10.67 0.34
C ILE A 229 -6.41 -9.33 -0.02
N THR A 230 -5.46 -9.36 -0.94
CA THR A 230 -4.77 -8.15 -1.43
C THR A 230 -5.56 -7.49 -2.56
N ASP A 231 -5.20 -6.28 -2.94
CA ASP A 231 -5.80 -5.54 -4.07
C ASP A 231 -5.27 -5.94 -5.45
N GLY A 232 -4.15 -6.66 -5.47
CA GLY A 232 -3.50 -7.14 -6.68
C GLY A 232 -2.15 -7.77 -6.38
N SER A 233 -1.39 -8.08 -7.42
CA SER A 233 -0.03 -8.64 -7.26
C SER A 233 0.86 -8.42 -8.49
N LEU A 234 2.17 -8.51 -8.28
CA LEU A 234 3.14 -8.85 -9.32
C LEU A 234 3.30 -10.37 -9.33
N ARG A 235 3.10 -11.02 -10.47
CA ARG A 235 3.26 -12.47 -10.60
C ARG A 235 4.10 -12.86 -11.81
N ARG A 236 4.71 -14.05 -11.76
CA ARG A 236 5.38 -14.66 -12.91
C ARG A 236 4.36 -15.19 -13.91
N LEU A 237 4.56 -14.93 -15.20
CA LEU A 237 3.65 -15.32 -16.28
C LEU A 237 3.56 -16.84 -16.47
N ASN A 238 4.67 -17.56 -16.28
CA ASN A 238 4.75 -19.00 -16.54
C ASN A 238 4.27 -19.86 -15.36
N THR A 239 4.51 -19.42 -14.12
CA THR A 239 4.19 -20.20 -12.91
C THR A 239 2.99 -19.67 -12.13
N GLY A 240 2.58 -18.42 -12.38
CA GLY A 240 1.62 -17.71 -11.52
C GLY A 240 2.17 -17.34 -10.14
N GLU A 241 3.45 -17.57 -9.88
CA GLU A 241 4.10 -17.28 -8.61
C GLU A 241 4.06 -15.78 -8.30
N THR A 242 3.50 -15.42 -7.14
CA THR A 242 3.50 -14.05 -6.64
C THR A 242 4.91 -13.63 -6.22
N LEU A 243 5.34 -12.47 -6.70
CA LEU A 243 6.62 -11.83 -6.41
C LEU A 243 6.47 -10.59 -5.52
N ALA A 244 5.35 -9.89 -5.62
CA ALA A 244 4.99 -8.76 -4.76
C ALA A 244 3.47 -8.67 -4.64
N ILE A 245 2.98 -8.09 -3.55
CA ILE A 245 1.55 -7.84 -3.34
C ILE A 245 1.24 -6.35 -3.46
N LEU A 246 0.03 -6.03 -3.89
CA LEU A 246 -0.48 -4.66 -4.01
C LEU A 246 -1.58 -4.43 -2.98
N GLU A 247 -1.58 -3.27 -2.35
CA GLU A 247 -2.61 -2.85 -1.39
C GLU A 247 -2.95 -1.39 -1.59
N VAL A 248 -4.23 -1.03 -1.59
CA VAL A 248 -4.64 0.37 -1.76
C VAL A 248 -5.63 0.84 -0.71
N LYS A 249 -5.60 2.14 -0.45
CA LYS A 249 -6.57 2.83 0.39
C LYS A 249 -6.99 4.13 -0.24
N LYS A 250 -8.28 4.44 -0.12
CA LYS A 250 -8.85 5.74 -0.54
C LYS A 250 -8.49 6.91 0.38
N ARG A 251 -7.86 6.64 1.52
CA ARG A 251 -7.44 7.60 2.55
C ARG A 251 -5.93 7.64 2.63
N LYS A 252 -5.38 8.72 3.20
CA LYS A 252 -3.95 8.82 3.46
C LYS A 252 -3.55 7.90 4.61
N ARG A 253 -2.34 7.36 4.56
CA ARG A 253 -1.75 6.54 5.63
C ARG A 253 -1.86 7.17 7.01
N ARG A 254 -1.60 8.47 7.10
CA ARG A 254 -1.61 9.24 8.36
C ARG A 254 -2.98 9.31 9.04
N GLN A 255 -4.06 9.08 8.31
CA GLN A 255 -5.42 9.05 8.85
C GLN A 255 -5.71 7.70 9.52
N GLU A 256 -5.01 6.64 9.12
CA GLU A 256 -5.18 5.28 9.62
C GLU A 256 -3.83 4.66 10.01
N PRO A 257 -3.06 5.29 10.92
CA PRO A 257 -1.65 4.96 11.18
C PRO A 257 -1.43 3.58 11.80
N ASN A 258 -2.48 2.96 12.35
CA ASN A 258 -2.45 1.60 12.89
C ASN A 258 -3.12 0.60 11.94
N ALA A 259 -4.32 0.91 11.43
CA ALA A 259 -5.12 -0.04 10.67
C ALA A 259 -4.43 -0.47 9.36
N ILE A 260 -3.80 0.46 8.65
CA ILE A 260 -3.13 0.17 7.37
C ILE A 260 -1.91 -0.75 7.59
N PRO A 261 -0.92 -0.42 8.45
CA PRO A 261 0.19 -1.35 8.72
C PRO A 261 -0.26 -2.71 9.29
N MET A 262 -1.32 -2.75 10.09
CA MET A 262 -1.84 -4.00 10.62
C MET A 262 -2.43 -4.90 9.53
N GLN A 263 -3.13 -4.30 8.55
CA GLN A 263 -3.64 -5.03 7.39
C GLN A 263 -2.50 -5.50 6.48
N GLU A 264 -1.54 -4.63 6.13
CA GLU A 264 -0.37 -4.99 5.32
C GLU A 264 0.44 -6.14 5.96
N ALA A 265 0.60 -6.12 7.29
CA ALA A 265 1.24 -7.19 8.03
C ALA A 265 0.46 -8.51 7.93
N ALA A 266 -0.86 -8.46 8.00
CA ALA A 266 -1.70 -9.65 7.89
C ALA A 266 -1.62 -10.26 6.49
N GLU A 267 -1.65 -9.44 5.44
CA GLU A 267 -1.50 -9.89 4.05
C GLU A 267 -0.13 -10.53 3.82
N LEU A 268 0.94 -9.90 4.29
CA LEU A 268 2.28 -10.46 4.23
C LEU A 268 2.34 -11.80 4.96
N VAL A 269 1.88 -11.89 6.22
CA VAL A 269 1.88 -13.14 6.98
C VAL A 269 1.06 -14.22 6.28
N CYS A 270 -0.08 -13.85 5.69
CA CYS A 270 -0.93 -14.78 4.97
C CYS A 270 -0.21 -15.37 3.75
N TRP A 271 0.45 -14.51 2.97
CA TRP A 271 1.27 -14.92 1.84
C TRP A 271 2.46 -15.80 2.29
N LEU A 272 3.22 -15.34 3.29
CA LEU A 272 4.38 -16.06 3.86
C LEU A 272 4.03 -17.46 4.37
N LYS A 273 2.86 -17.61 5.00
CA LYS A 273 2.41 -18.87 5.57
C LYS A 273 1.87 -19.85 4.54
N SER A 274 1.26 -19.35 3.46
CA SER A 274 0.42 -20.17 2.58
C SER A 274 1.15 -20.58 1.30
N SER A 275 1.76 -19.63 0.61
CA SER A 275 2.26 -19.86 -0.76
C SER A 275 3.63 -19.26 -1.06
N TYR A 276 4.19 -18.43 -0.17
CA TYR A 276 5.52 -17.85 -0.35
C TYR A 276 6.61 -18.92 -0.49
N ARG A 277 7.53 -18.66 -1.41
CA ARG A 277 8.74 -19.45 -1.61
C ARG A 277 9.93 -18.52 -1.53
N SER A 278 10.95 -18.92 -0.77
CA SER A 278 12.21 -18.19 -0.73
C SER A 278 12.75 -18.07 -2.16
N THR A 279 13.03 -16.85 -2.57
CA THR A 279 13.43 -16.50 -3.95
C THR A 279 14.59 -15.51 -3.89
N PRO A 280 15.53 -15.52 -4.84
CA PRO A 280 16.55 -14.48 -4.93
C PRO A 280 15.98 -13.13 -5.42
N PHE A 281 14.68 -13.06 -5.74
CA PHE A 281 14.02 -11.81 -6.12
C PHE A 281 14.16 -10.76 -5.02
N LEU A 282 14.65 -9.58 -5.39
CA LEU A 282 14.91 -8.46 -4.48
C LEU A 282 15.77 -8.87 -3.27
N ASP A 283 16.81 -9.68 -3.52
CA ASP A 283 17.68 -10.26 -2.51
C ASP A 283 16.94 -11.05 -1.40
N GLY A 284 15.76 -11.60 -1.74
CA GLY A 284 14.94 -12.38 -0.83
C GLY A 284 13.99 -11.57 0.03
N HIS A 285 13.82 -10.28 -0.24
CA HIS A 285 12.90 -9.41 0.49
C HIS A 285 11.51 -9.38 -0.17
N PRO A 286 10.46 -9.96 0.46
CA PRO A 286 9.09 -9.77 0.00
C PRO A 286 8.73 -8.29 -0.09
N LEU A 287 8.01 -7.93 -1.15
CA LEU A 287 7.62 -6.56 -1.46
C LEU A 287 6.10 -6.37 -1.35
N ILE A 288 5.72 -5.28 -0.70
CA ILE A 288 4.38 -4.69 -0.77
C ILE A 288 4.51 -3.34 -1.47
N ILE A 289 3.74 -3.13 -2.53
CA ILE A 289 3.58 -1.83 -3.16
C ILE A 289 2.19 -1.32 -2.76
N SER A 290 2.13 -0.20 -2.05
CA SER A 290 0.84 0.34 -1.60
C SER A 290 0.60 1.76 -2.07
N GLN A 291 -0.68 2.11 -2.25
CA GLN A 291 -1.10 3.49 -2.54
C GLN A 291 -2.23 3.91 -1.60
N ASP A 292 -1.94 4.94 -0.80
CA ASP A 292 -2.87 5.53 0.17
C ASP A 292 -3.25 6.92 -0.31
N ALA A 293 -4.41 7.01 -0.96
CA ALA A 293 -4.86 8.16 -1.73
C ALA A 293 -3.88 8.57 -2.85
N HIS A 294 -3.15 9.68 -2.69
CA HIS A 294 -2.18 10.21 -3.65
C HIS A 294 -0.72 9.93 -3.25
N GLU A 295 -0.53 9.07 -2.25
CA GLU A 295 0.78 8.73 -1.69
C GLU A 295 1.07 7.25 -1.96
N ILE A 296 2.15 6.96 -2.69
CA ILE A 296 2.60 5.59 -2.96
C ILE A 296 3.72 5.23 -1.98
N PHE A 297 3.78 3.97 -1.57
CA PHE A 297 4.79 3.43 -0.65
C PHE A 297 5.35 2.10 -1.17
N LEU A 298 6.63 1.85 -0.86
CA LEU A 298 7.27 0.56 -1.05
C LEU A 298 7.69 0.00 0.30
N SER A 299 7.21 -1.19 0.65
CA SER A 299 7.53 -1.85 1.92
C SER A 299 8.24 -3.17 1.67
N PHE A 300 9.47 -3.28 2.17
CA PHE A 300 10.30 -4.48 2.04
C PHE A 300 10.39 -5.21 3.37
N ALA A 301 10.11 -6.51 3.37
CA ALA A 301 10.18 -7.34 4.55
C ALA A 301 11.59 -7.94 4.75
N PHE A 302 12.17 -7.68 5.91
CA PHE A 302 13.33 -8.37 6.46
C PHE A 302 12.85 -9.50 7.33
N LEU A 303 13.11 -10.73 6.89
CA LEU A 303 12.80 -11.94 7.62
C LEU A 303 13.97 -12.91 7.51
N ASP A 304 14.16 -13.71 8.54
CA ASP A 304 15.11 -14.81 8.53
C ASP A 304 14.38 -16.16 8.55
N GLN A 305 15.16 -17.23 8.44
CA GLN A 305 14.62 -18.59 8.49
C GLN A 305 13.89 -18.88 9.83
N LEU A 306 14.32 -18.25 10.93
CA LEU A 306 13.75 -18.47 12.26
C LEU A 306 12.35 -17.88 12.36
N TYR A 307 12.09 -16.75 11.69
CA TYR A 307 10.75 -16.18 11.55
C TYR A 307 9.85 -17.02 10.64
N LEU A 308 10.37 -17.55 9.52
CA LEU A 308 9.58 -18.46 8.67
C LEU A 308 9.19 -19.73 9.42
N GLU A 309 10.11 -20.33 10.17
CA GLU A 309 9.84 -21.47 11.05
C GLU A 309 8.80 -21.14 12.11
N TYR A 310 8.84 -19.94 12.69
CA TYR A 310 7.82 -19.47 13.64
C TYR A 310 6.42 -19.50 13.03
N LEU A 311 6.25 -18.97 11.81
CA LEU A 311 4.96 -19.00 11.14
C LEU A 311 4.55 -20.42 10.75
N GLN A 312 5.48 -21.25 10.28
CA GLN A 312 5.16 -22.52 9.63
C GLN A 312 4.99 -23.70 10.60
N MET A 313 5.79 -23.75 11.68
CA MET A 313 5.88 -24.90 12.56
C MET A 313 5.23 -24.63 13.92
N PRO A 314 4.37 -25.53 14.42
CA PRO A 314 3.95 -25.51 15.82
C PRO A 314 5.18 -25.75 16.70
N SER A 315 5.67 -24.71 17.37
CA SER A 315 6.78 -24.81 18.32
C SER A 315 6.33 -24.35 19.69
N VAL A 316 6.79 -25.08 20.72
CA VAL A 316 6.56 -24.75 22.15
C VAL A 316 7.36 -23.50 22.57
N ALA A 317 8.43 -23.17 21.84
CA ALA A 317 9.26 -21.99 22.12
C ALA A 317 8.91 -20.85 21.16
N ASN A 318 8.23 -19.82 21.67
CA ASN A 318 7.98 -18.57 20.95
C ASN A 318 8.81 -17.40 21.50
N PRO A 319 10.12 -17.33 21.22
CA PRO A 319 10.87 -16.16 21.62
C PRO A 319 10.56 -14.99 20.69
N ALA A 320 10.29 -13.82 21.30
CA ALA A 320 10.03 -12.57 20.60
C ALA A 320 11.13 -12.09 19.63
N TRP A 321 12.34 -12.69 19.67
CA TRP A 321 13.40 -12.43 18.69
C TRP A 321 13.21 -13.14 17.35
N LYS A 322 12.25 -14.05 17.23
CA LYS A 322 11.77 -14.55 15.92
C LYS A 322 10.74 -13.55 15.40
N TYR A 323 11.19 -12.54 14.67
CA TYR A 323 10.34 -11.46 14.17
C TYR A 323 10.74 -11.06 12.75
N ALA A 324 9.84 -10.40 12.05
CA ALA A 324 10.14 -9.72 10.79
C ALA A 324 10.08 -8.20 10.98
N ALA A 325 10.89 -7.47 10.20
CA ALA A 325 10.83 -6.02 10.12
C ALA A 325 10.37 -5.60 8.73
N ILE A 326 9.39 -4.70 8.64
CA ILE A 326 8.90 -4.15 7.38
C ILE A 326 9.38 -2.72 7.25
N GLN A 327 10.41 -2.48 6.43
CA GLN A 327 10.89 -1.14 6.16
C GLN A 327 10.10 -0.53 5.00
N THR A 328 9.33 0.50 5.31
CA THR A 328 8.57 1.27 4.32
C THR A 328 9.35 2.50 3.84
N TYR A 329 9.28 2.79 2.55
CA TYR A 329 9.82 3.98 1.90
C TYR A 329 8.70 4.76 1.21
N GLY A 330 8.73 6.09 1.37
CA GLY A 330 7.78 7.00 0.76
C GLY A 330 7.53 8.24 1.62
N PRO A 331 6.40 8.93 1.42
CA PRO A 331 5.50 8.74 0.27
C PRO A 331 6.19 9.17 -1.05
N PHE A 332 5.91 8.47 -2.14
CA PHE A 332 6.08 8.99 -3.50
C PHE A 332 4.77 9.66 -3.89
N LYS A 333 4.79 10.96 -4.17
CA LYS A 333 3.56 11.71 -4.46
C LYS A 333 3.23 11.67 -5.95
N ILE A 334 1.99 11.32 -6.29
CA ILE A 334 1.55 11.21 -7.68
C ILE A 334 1.49 12.55 -8.43
N ASP A 335 1.50 13.67 -7.71
CA ASP A 335 1.52 15.03 -8.24
C ASP A 335 2.94 15.62 -8.34
N SER A 336 3.97 14.87 -7.94
CA SER A 336 5.37 15.30 -7.99
C SER A 336 6.10 14.63 -9.16
N ALA A 337 6.58 15.44 -10.10
CA ALA A 337 7.37 14.93 -11.23
C ALA A 337 8.65 14.21 -10.77
N GLU A 338 9.30 14.70 -9.71
CA GLU A 338 10.50 14.09 -9.14
C GLU A 338 10.18 12.71 -8.54
N ASP A 339 9.13 12.63 -7.72
CA ASP A 339 8.72 11.37 -7.08
C ASP A 339 8.27 10.35 -8.12
N MET A 340 7.51 10.78 -9.13
CA MET A 340 7.04 9.88 -10.18
C MET A 340 8.14 9.44 -11.14
N ASN A 341 9.17 10.25 -11.36
CA ASN A 341 10.38 9.81 -12.05
C ASN A 341 11.15 8.75 -11.24
N MET A 342 11.32 8.97 -9.93
CA MET A 342 11.95 7.98 -9.05
C MET A 342 11.14 6.68 -8.99
N PHE A 343 9.83 6.77 -8.79
CA PHE A 343 8.96 5.62 -8.68
C PHE A 343 8.87 4.84 -10.00
N ALA A 344 8.77 5.51 -11.14
CA ALA A 344 8.81 4.86 -12.44
C ALA A 344 10.12 4.08 -12.66
N THR A 345 11.25 4.67 -12.24
CA THR A 345 12.57 4.02 -12.32
C THR A 345 12.60 2.76 -11.44
N LEU A 346 12.01 2.82 -10.25
CA LEU A 346 11.84 1.67 -9.36
C LEU A 346 10.98 0.57 -9.98
N VAL A 347 9.84 0.90 -10.60
CA VAL A 347 8.94 -0.07 -11.26
C VAL A 347 9.67 -0.85 -12.35
N ILE A 348 10.43 -0.16 -13.20
CA ILE A 348 11.22 -0.82 -14.25
C ILE A 348 12.36 -1.63 -13.65
N SER A 349 13.05 -1.12 -12.63
CA SER A 349 14.11 -1.86 -11.92
C SER A 349 13.58 -3.15 -11.29
N ILE A 350 12.40 -3.12 -10.67
CA ILE A 350 11.70 -4.28 -10.11
C ILE A 350 11.33 -5.28 -11.22
N THR A 351 10.83 -4.78 -12.35
CA THR A 351 10.48 -5.61 -13.51
C THR A 351 11.71 -6.29 -14.12
N LEU A 352 12.83 -5.58 -14.24
CA LEU A 352 14.12 -6.12 -14.68
C LEU A 352 14.66 -7.16 -13.69
N ALA A 353 14.57 -6.89 -12.38
CA ALA A 353 14.95 -7.86 -11.35
C ALA A 353 14.13 -9.15 -11.43
N ALA A 354 12.81 -9.05 -11.68
CA ALA A 354 11.94 -10.21 -11.88
C ALA A 354 12.31 -10.98 -13.16
N LYS A 355 12.60 -10.24 -14.25
CA LYS A 355 13.08 -10.81 -15.52
C LYS A 355 14.38 -11.60 -15.35
N ALA A 356 15.29 -11.13 -14.49
CA ALA A 356 16.58 -11.77 -14.22
C ALA A 356 16.49 -13.08 -13.42
N LEU A 357 15.33 -13.40 -12.83
CA LEU A 357 15.14 -14.66 -12.12
C LEU A 357 15.30 -15.86 -13.07
N PRO A 358 15.90 -16.98 -12.60
CA PRO A 358 16.00 -18.20 -13.38
C PRO A 358 14.65 -18.63 -13.95
N ARG A 359 14.61 -18.91 -15.25
CA ARG A 359 13.44 -19.54 -15.87
C ARG A 359 13.40 -20.99 -15.39
N ASN A 360 12.45 -21.31 -14.52
CA ASN A 360 12.21 -22.68 -14.06
C ASN A 360 11.73 -23.56 -15.21
#